data_AF-A0A2N2JJN5-F1
#
_entry.id   AF-A0A2N2JJN5-F1
#
_cell.length_a   1.000
_cell.length_b   1.000
_cell.length_c   1.000
_cell.angle_alpha   90.00
_cell.angle_beta   90.00
_cell.angle_gamma   90.00
#
_symmetry.space_group_name_H-M   'P 1'
#
loop_
_entity.id
_entity.type
_entity.pdbx_description
1 polymer ?
#
loop_
_entity_poly.entity_id
_entity_poly.type
_entity_poly.pdbx_seq_one_letter_code
_entity_poly.pdbx_strand_id
1 'polypeptide(L)'
;MVHRLNEQKQTPSSGPAAAATDATSRSRSRSRSALAGKAFAEQEAMLSPDAPAPGQQASGSGPARPAPAGPAAAQGAPPLAASALVVSRDPQYARPAFLSWFGQQISDKVSSWGRAADTSGLSIASDGPNQVVALNWNAAWGAKPVTRELDPMLRPVDAQAALAGVHALKGWGTAAAEARGTLDALLGGETNLLSEAARNALRPKFAGLDAKPEAEQVATLEGIVGAKDATPYLADERVESEPARVSVSAPAERAGYAFSGGAADALVYTATYTDGVTLEIVAPKAPDPALHQHSVTEAADAARYVPTKSRAVIKTVLLNTQVNPDDAYWAVEYNTPDFHSYMTAGASGVVTIYPDKVTQPDANGMRGSMIHETGHTWSYQQWGNDTAQGKWLVWKDAAAKDRVSVSGYAMNDIAEDVAETVRVYGSTKGKPKYDEYKAMIPNRLTILERELG
;
A
#
# COMPACT_ATOMS: atom_id res chain seq x y z
N MET A 1 -57.14 -15.97 -25.28
CA MET A 1 -55.91 -16.13 -26.10
C MET A 1 -54.82 -16.62 -25.15
N VAL A 2 -54.75 -17.94 -24.86
CA VAL A 2 -54.14 -19.01 -25.69
C VAL A 2 -52.61 -18.78 -25.74
N HIS A 3 -51.71 -19.53 -25.10
CA HIS A 3 -51.70 -20.94 -24.67
C HIS A 3 -50.94 -21.18 -23.34
N ARG A 4 -51.54 -21.98 -22.44
CA ARG A 4 -50.85 -22.96 -21.57
C ARG A 4 -50.85 -24.31 -22.31
N LEU A 5 -49.85 -25.16 -22.08
CA LEU A 5 -49.99 -26.62 -22.15
C LEU A 5 -48.96 -27.31 -21.23
N ASN A 6 -49.50 -28.17 -20.36
CA ASN A 6 -48.87 -29.28 -19.66
C ASN A 6 -48.64 -30.45 -20.66
N GLU A 7 -47.67 -31.33 -20.36
CA GLU A 7 -47.75 -32.81 -20.43
C GLU A 7 -46.37 -33.39 -20.07
N GLN A 8 -46.21 -34.10 -18.95
CA GLN A 8 -46.44 -35.54 -18.67
C GLN A 8 -45.25 -36.47 -18.99
N LYS A 9 -45.06 -37.38 -18.01
CA LYS A 9 -44.01 -38.39 -17.79
C LYS A 9 -43.98 -39.48 -18.86
N GLN A 10 -42.80 -40.07 -19.12
CA GLN A 10 -42.64 -41.52 -19.29
C GLN A 10 -41.29 -42.03 -18.74
N THR A 11 -41.35 -43.12 -17.98
CA THR A 11 -40.27 -44.05 -17.61
C THR A 11 -40.28 -45.28 -18.53
N PRO A 12 -39.14 -45.96 -18.72
CA PRO A 12 -39.08 -47.42 -18.50
C PRO A 12 -37.79 -47.83 -17.73
N SER A 13 -37.86 -48.63 -16.65
CA SER A 13 -37.92 -50.12 -16.59
C SER A 13 -36.62 -50.87 -16.95
N SER A 14 -35.84 -51.18 -15.90
CA SER A 14 -35.23 -52.47 -15.48
C SER A 14 -34.68 -53.53 -16.48
N GLY A 15 -33.35 -53.77 -16.36
CA GLY A 15 -32.68 -55.09 -16.21
C GLY A 15 -32.05 -55.75 -17.47
N PRO A 16 -31.06 -56.68 -17.37
CA PRO A 16 -30.38 -57.25 -16.19
C PRO A 16 -28.82 -57.18 -16.22
N ALA A 17 -28.22 -57.73 -15.15
CA ALA A 17 -26.80 -57.73 -14.78
C ALA A 17 -25.88 -58.68 -15.58
N ALA A 18 -24.58 -58.32 -15.65
CA ALA A 18 -23.45 -59.28 -15.59
C ALA A 18 -22.10 -58.59 -15.27
N ALA A 19 -21.49 -59.08 -14.20
CA ALA A 19 -20.06 -59.28 -13.89
C ALA A 19 -18.97 -58.25 -14.27
N ALA A 20 -18.42 -57.66 -13.20
CA ALA A 20 -17.02 -57.36 -12.89
C ALA A 20 -15.91 -57.56 -13.95
N THR A 21 -15.14 -56.50 -14.19
CA THR A 21 -13.68 -56.50 -14.00
C THR A 21 -13.17 -55.12 -13.59
N ASP A 22 -12.11 -55.22 -12.79
CA ASP A 22 -11.32 -54.22 -12.08
C ASP A 22 -10.56 -53.25 -13.02
N ALA A 23 -10.29 -52.03 -12.52
CA ALA A 23 -9.11 -51.19 -12.79
C ALA A 23 -9.41 -49.69 -12.58
N THR A 24 -9.06 -49.21 -11.38
CA THR A 24 -8.37 -47.93 -11.13
C THR A 24 -8.56 -46.80 -12.17
N SER A 25 -9.51 -45.90 -11.90
CA SER A 25 -9.49 -44.53 -12.42
C SER A 25 -10.11 -43.60 -11.37
N ARG A 26 -9.38 -43.39 -10.26
CA ARG A 26 -9.70 -42.28 -9.36
C ARG A 26 -9.16 -41.01 -10.01
N SER A 27 -10.07 -40.34 -10.71
CA SER A 27 -10.00 -38.95 -11.14
C SER A 27 -9.30 -38.08 -10.09
N ARG A 28 -8.07 -37.68 -10.38
CA ARG A 28 -7.37 -36.59 -9.68
C ARG A 28 -7.95 -35.26 -10.18
N SER A 29 -9.12 -34.90 -9.67
CA SER A 29 -9.65 -33.54 -9.70
C SER A 29 -9.10 -32.72 -8.53
N ARG A 30 -7.76 -32.62 -8.44
CA ARG A 30 -7.05 -31.66 -7.58
C ARG A 30 -6.02 -30.95 -8.44
N SER A 31 -6.51 -30.01 -9.23
CA SER A 31 -5.70 -29.07 -10.00
C SER A 31 -6.64 -27.99 -10.49
N ARG A 32 -6.65 -26.84 -9.80
CA ARG A 32 -7.06 -25.51 -10.26
C ARG A 32 -7.27 -24.48 -9.13
N SER A 33 -7.15 -24.84 -7.85
CA SER A 33 -7.07 -23.87 -6.75
C SER A 33 -5.64 -23.40 -6.42
N ALA A 34 -4.62 -23.90 -7.12
CA ALA A 34 -3.21 -23.58 -6.87
C ALA A 34 -2.75 -22.24 -7.49
N LEU A 35 -3.61 -21.53 -8.22
CA LEU A 35 -3.24 -20.28 -8.91
C LEU A 35 -3.49 -19.00 -8.08
N ALA A 36 -4.27 -19.08 -6.99
CA ALA A 36 -4.37 -17.99 -6.00
C ALA A 36 -3.32 -18.12 -4.89
N GLY A 37 -2.46 -19.14 -4.99
CA GLY A 37 -1.57 -19.53 -3.93
C GLY A 37 -0.27 -18.74 -3.86
N LYS A 38 0.27 -18.31 -5.00
CA LYS A 38 1.63 -17.75 -5.16
C LYS A 38 1.82 -16.30 -4.67
N ALA A 39 0.84 -15.76 -3.97
CA ALA A 39 0.65 -14.33 -3.82
C ALA A 39 0.60 -13.89 -2.34
N PHE A 40 1.11 -14.70 -1.39
CA PHE A 40 1.00 -14.43 0.06
C PHE A 40 2.35 -14.31 0.79
N ALA A 41 3.45 -14.59 0.09
CA ALA A 41 4.84 -14.81 0.53
C ALA A 41 5.56 -13.71 1.32
N GLU A 42 5.10 -12.49 1.18
CA GLU A 42 6.06 -11.39 1.15
C GLU A 42 5.64 -10.28 2.12
N GLN A 43 4.52 -10.47 2.81
CA GLN A 43 3.92 -9.51 3.74
C GLN A 43 4.68 -9.39 5.07
N GLU A 44 5.33 -10.45 5.58
CA GLU A 44 5.85 -10.45 6.96
C GLU A 44 7.36 -10.24 7.15
N ALA A 45 8.21 -10.36 6.12
CA ALA A 45 9.63 -9.99 6.29
C ALA A 45 9.83 -8.50 6.67
N MET A 46 8.77 -7.68 6.65
CA MET A 46 8.81 -6.24 6.87
C MET A 46 7.81 -5.71 7.92
N LEU A 47 7.00 -6.55 8.55
CA LEU A 47 6.15 -6.12 9.68
C LEU A 47 6.92 -6.12 11.03
N SER A 48 8.22 -6.44 11.01
CA SER A 48 9.16 -6.01 12.04
C SER A 48 9.52 -4.54 11.82
N PRO A 49 9.04 -3.58 12.64
CA PRO A 49 9.27 -2.15 12.44
C PRO A 49 10.75 -1.71 12.54
N ASP A 50 11.67 -2.61 12.89
CA ASP A 50 13.08 -2.30 13.21
C ASP A 50 14.11 -2.87 12.21
N ALA A 51 13.71 -3.62 11.18
CA ALA A 51 14.64 -4.07 10.15
C ALA A 51 14.63 -3.09 8.96
N PRO A 52 15.67 -2.25 8.78
CA PRO A 52 15.77 -1.45 7.57
C PRO A 52 15.71 -2.37 6.35
N ALA A 53 14.91 -2.00 5.34
CA ALA A 53 14.83 -2.75 4.10
C ALA A 53 16.26 -3.07 3.60
N PRO A 54 16.55 -4.29 3.09
CA PRO A 54 17.86 -4.61 2.54
C PRO A 54 18.24 -3.60 1.44
N GLY A 55 19.09 -2.62 1.78
CA GLY A 55 19.46 -1.49 0.90
C GLY A 55 19.15 -0.09 1.44
N GLN A 56 18.33 0.06 2.48
CA GLN A 56 18.15 1.32 3.23
C GLN A 56 19.15 1.41 4.39
N GLN A 57 20.45 1.43 4.08
CA GLN A 57 21.38 2.01 5.05
C GLN A 57 21.11 3.51 5.10
N ALA A 58 20.93 4.08 6.29
CA ALA A 58 20.95 5.53 6.50
C ALA A 58 22.35 6.06 6.16
N SER A 59 22.63 6.18 4.86
CA SER A 59 23.89 6.67 4.32
C SER A 59 23.88 8.18 4.44
N GLY A 60 24.13 8.69 5.63
CA GLY A 60 24.24 10.11 5.87
C GLY A 60 24.70 10.37 7.29
N SER A 61 25.98 10.68 7.46
CA SER A 61 26.49 11.44 8.60
C SER A 61 25.93 12.86 8.54
N GLY A 62 24.62 12.98 8.76
CA GLY A 62 23.96 14.28 8.88
C GLY A 62 24.52 15.02 10.09
N PRO A 63 24.41 16.36 10.12
CA PRO A 63 24.80 17.13 11.29
C PRO A 63 24.08 16.59 12.52
N ALA A 64 24.82 16.45 13.63
CA ALA A 64 24.26 16.02 14.89
C ALA A 64 23.04 16.90 15.22
N ARG A 65 21.90 16.26 15.44
CA ARG A 65 20.67 16.94 15.79
C ARG A 65 20.88 17.71 17.10
N PRO A 66 20.59 19.03 17.16
CA PRO A 66 20.68 19.78 18.40
C PRO A 66 19.83 19.12 19.50
N ALA A 67 20.35 19.09 20.73
CA ALA A 67 19.62 18.54 21.87
C ALA A 67 18.31 19.33 22.12
N PRO A 68 17.22 18.65 22.52
CA PRO A 68 15.99 19.35 22.88
C PRO A 68 16.24 20.28 24.07
N ALA A 69 15.88 21.55 23.92
CA ALA A 69 15.85 22.51 25.03
C ALA A 69 14.41 22.66 25.58
N GLY A 70 14.27 23.11 26.83
CA GLY A 70 12.96 23.43 27.43
C GLY A 70 12.15 24.44 26.61
N PRO A 71 10.83 24.54 26.81
CA PRO A 71 9.94 25.37 25.98
C PRO A 71 10.40 26.84 25.95
N ALA A 72 10.62 27.37 24.74
CA ALA A 72 10.92 28.79 24.54
C ALA A 72 9.62 29.58 24.39
N ALA A 73 9.53 30.76 25.01
CA ALA A 73 8.38 31.65 24.87
C ALA A 73 8.33 32.25 23.45
N ALA A 74 7.14 32.31 22.86
CA ALA A 74 6.90 32.68 21.46
C ALA A 74 7.10 34.18 21.10
N GLN A 75 7.74 34.98 21.96
CA GLN A 75 7.68 36.43 21.84
C GLN A 75 8.63 36.96 20.76
N GLY A 76 8.05 37.56 19.70
CA GLY A 76 8.77 38.40 18.73
C GLY A 76 8.97 37.85 17.31
N ALA A 77 8.44 36.68 16.96
CA ALA A 77 8.57 36.15 15.59
C ALA A 77 7.63 36.87 14.60
N PRO A 78 8.09 37.26 13.40
CA PRO A 78 7.24 37.92 12.40
C PRO A 78 6.11 36.99 11.93
N PRO A 79 4.95 37.51 11.49
CA PRO A 79 3.88 36.69 10.95
C PRO A 79 4.33 35.82 9.77
N LEU A 80 3.81 34.58 9.70
CA LEU A 80 4.05 33.67 8.59
C LEU A 80 3.54 34.27 7.28
N ALA A 81 4.43 34.47 6.31
CA ALA A 81 4.05 34.96 4.99
C ALA A 81 3.11 33.97 4.29
N ALA A 82 2.10 34.48 3.58
CA ALA A 82 1.13 33.65 2.86
C ALA A 82 1.80 32.73 1.81
N SER A 83 2.91 33.18 1.24
CA SER A 83 3.70 32.43 0.27
C SER A 83 4.74 31.49 0.89
N ALA A 84 4.97 31.52 2.20
CA ALA A 84 5.95 30.66 2.85
C ALA A 84 5.40 29.23 3.03
N LEU A 85 6.32 28.26 2.92
CA LEU A 85 6.11 26.87 3.31
C LEU A 85 6.40 26.72 4.81
N VAL A 86 5.76 25.76 5.46
CA VAL A 86 5.97 25.42 6.86
C VAL A 86 6.79 24.14 6.94
N VAL A 87 8.03 24.28 7.39
CA VAL A 87 8.99 23.17 7.50
C VAL A 87 8.74 22.36 8.78
N SER A 88 8.37 23.03 9.87
CA SER A 88 8.00 22.35 11.11
C SER A 88 7.17 23.25 12.03
N ARG A 89 6.17 22.64 12.68
CA ARG A 89 5.36 23.24 13.76
C ARG A 89 5.69 22.68 15.13
N ASP A 90 6.55 21.66 15.19
CA ASP A 90 6.90 21.01 16.45
C ASP A 90 7.60 22.04 17.34
N PRO A 91 7.08 22.37 18.54
CA PRO A 91 7.71 23.32 19.45
C PRO A 91 9.14 22.93 19.83
N GLN A 92 9.54 21.67 19.65
CA GLN A 92 10.92 21.23 19.79
C GLN A 92 11.83 21.78 18.69
N TYR A 93 11.36 21.81 17.43
CA TYR A 93 12.17 22.21 16.27
C TYR A 93 11.91 23.63 15.76
N ALA A 94 10.75 24.22 16.08
CA ALA A 94 10.34 25.56 15.66
C ALA A 94 11.09 26.67 16.42
N ARG A 95 12.43 26.64 16.38
CA ARG A 95 13.33 27.52 17.14
C ARG A 95 14.57 27.88 16.33
N PRO A 96 15.19 29.05 16.60
CA PRO A 96 16.36 29.50 15.84
C PRO A 96 17.51 28.48 15.80
N ALA A 97 17.71 27.72 16.88
CA ALA A 97 18.77 26.71 16.98
C ALA A 97 18.68 25.55 15.95
N PHE A 98 17.50 25.33 15.35
CA PHE A 98 17.30 24.28 14.34
C PHE A 98 17.32 24.82 12.91
N LEU A 99 17.42 26.14 12.68
CA LEU A 99 17.43 26.70 11.32
C LEU A 99 18.63 26.19 10.51
N SER A 100 19.81 26.09 11.11
CA SER A 100 20.99 25.53 10.43
C SER A 100 20.83 24.05 10.13
N TRP A 101 20.19 23.28 11.02
CA TRP A 101 19.91 21.87 10.81
C TRP A 101 18.95 21.66 9.63
N PHE A 102 17.80 22.36 9.62
CA PHE A 102 16.89 22.34 8.46
C PHE A 102 17.55 22.86 7.18
N GLY A 103 18.36 23.91 7.29
CA GLY A 103 19.14 24.44 6.18
C GLY A 103 20.07 23.40 5.57
N GLN A 104 20.76 22.62 6.39
CA GLN A 104 21.60 21.53 5.89
C GLN A 104 20.75 20.44 5.22
N GLN A 105 19.63 20.01 5.83
CA GLN A 105 18.77 18.98 5.23
C GLN A 105 18.23 19.40 3.85
N ILE A 106 17.76 20.65 3.72
CA ILE A 106 17.32 21.21 2.44
C ILE A 106 18.50 21.28 1.46
N SER A 107 19.67 21.73 1.92
CA SER A 107 20.86 21.81 1.10
C SER A 107 21.28 20.45 0.53
N ASP A 108 21.25 19.41 1.36
CA ASP A 108 21.61 18.05 0.95
C ASP A 108 20.64 17.52 -0.12
N LYS A 109 19.31 17.72 0.07
CA LYS A 109 18.30 17.33 -0.93
C LYS A 109 18.51 18.06 -2.24
N VAL A 110 18.58 19.39 -2.20
CA VAL A 110 18.69 20.24 -3.41
C VAL A 110 20.00 19.96 -4.17
N SER A 111 21.13 19.90 -3.46
CA SER A 111 22.44 19.67 -4.07
C SER A 111 22.62 18.27 -4.64
N SER A 112 21.95 17.26 -4.07
CA SER A 112 21.95 15.90 -4.64
C SER A 112 21.36 15.82 -6.06
N TRP A 113 20.61 16.84 -6.48
CA TRP A 113 20.06 17.00 -7.83
C TRP A 113 20.81 18.03 -8.67
N GLY A 114 22.07 18.33 -8.32
CA GLY A 114 22.93 19.23 -9.08
C GLY A 114 22.51 20.69 -9.04
N ARG A 115 21.69 21.08 -8.04
CA ARG A 115 21.19 22.46 -7.89
C ARG A 115 21.93 23.17 -6.76
N ALA A 116 22.13 24.48 -6.92
CA ALA A 116 22.69 25.29 -5.84
C ALA A 116 21.66 25.45 -4.71
N ALA A 117 22.05 25.07 -3.50
CA ALA A 117 21.25 25.30 -2.32
C ALA A 117 21.43 26.73 -1.82
N ASP A 118 20.33 27.45 -1.63
CA ASP A 118 20.28 28.75 -0.96
C ASP A 118 19.18 28.75 0.09
N THR A 119 19.58 28.50 1.34
CA THR A 119 18.68 28.36 2.48
C THR A 119 18.50 29.65 3.26
N SER A 120 18.89 30.79 2.69
CA SER A 120 18.68 32.13 3.29
C SER A 120 17.19 32.47 3.49
N GLY A 121 16.30 31.78 2.78
CA GLY A 121 14.85 31.89 2.94
C GLY A 121 14.28 31.20 4.19
N LEU A 122 15.07 30.50 5.00
CA LEU A 122 14.64 29.89 6.26
C LEU A 122 14.57 30.90 7.41
N SER A 123 13.47 30.89 8.14
CA SER A 123 13.29 31.76 9.32
C SER A 123 12.35 31.16 10.35
N ILE A 124 12.33 31.73 11.56
CA ILE A 124 11.23 31.51 12.51
C ILE A 124 10.12 32.51 12.23
N ALA A 125 8.88 32.03 12.18
CA ALA A 125 7.69 32.86 12.01
C ALA A 125 6.61 32.50 13.04
N SER A 126 5.63 33.38 13.20
CA SER A 126 4.42 33.14 13.99
C SER A 126 3.25 32.75 13.09
N ASP A 127 2.55 31.67 13.44
CA ASP A 127 1.29 31.26 12.83
C ASP A 127 0.23 31.12 13.93
N GLY A 128 -0.51 32.21 14.16
CA GLY A 128 -1.35 32.37 15.34
C GLY A 128 -0.52 32.35 16.63
N PRO A 129 -0.87 31.52 17.63
CA PRO A 129 -0.11 31.43 18.88
C PRO A 129 1.17 30.58 18.77
N ASN A 130 1.38 29.91 17.63
CA ASN A 130 2.46 28.94 17.46
C ASN A 130 3.66 29.56 16.73
N GLN A 131 4.87 29.13 17.10
CA GLN A 131 6.06 29.36 16.28
C GLN A 131 6.21 28.23 15.25
N VAL A 132 6.73 28.58 14.08
CA VAL A 132 7.02 27.63 13.00
C VAL A 132 8.38 27.91 12.39
N VAL A 133 9.01 26.87 11.83
CA VAL A 133 10.09 27.07 10.84
C VAL A 133 9.44 27.32 9.49
N ALA A 134 9.64 28.52 8.96
CA ALA A 134 9.14 28.93 7.66
C ALA A 134 10.24 28.87 6.60
N LEU A 135 9.86 28.55 5.36
CA LEU A 135 10.74 28.55 4.20
C LEU A 135 10.12 29.40 3.08
N ASN A 136 10.82 30.46 2.69
CA ASN A 136 10.56 31.16 1.44
C ASN A 136 11.16 30.35 0.29
N TRP A 137 10.31 29.91 -0.64
CA TRP A 137 10.73 29.04 -1.74
C TRP A 137 11.71 29.75 -2.69
N ASN A 138 12.82 29.10 -3.02
CA ASN A 138 13.75 29.57 -4.04
C ASN A 138 13.37 28.97 -5.41
N ALA A 139 12.99 29.82 -6.36
CA ALA A 139 12.58 29.38 -7.71
C ALA A 139 13.70 28.65 -8.48
N ALA A 140 14.97 28.79 -8.11
CA ALA A 140 16.08 28.04 -8.70
C ALA A 140 15.99 26.52 -8.40
N TRP A 141 15.27 26.14 -7.35
CA TRP A 141 15.03 24.74 -6.99
C TRP A 141 13.92 24.08 -7.79
N GLY A 142 13.18 24.83 -8.60
CA GLY A 142 12.05 24.34 -9.38
C GLY A 142 10.75 25.09 -9.07
N ALA A 143 9.64 24.51 -9.51
CA ALA A 143 8.32 25.02 -9.17
C ALA A 143 8.11 24.96 -7.65
N LYS A 144 7.32 25.90 -7.12
CA LYS A 144 7.00 25.89 -5.70
C LYS A 144 6.13 24.66 -5.38
N PRO A 145 6.42 23.94 -4.29
CA PRO A 145 5.58 22.84 -3.85
C PRO A 145 4.11 23.23 -3.68
N VAL A 146 3.22 22.29 -4.03
CA VAL A 146 1.78 22.44 -3.75
C VAL A 146 1.47 22.19 -2.28
N THR A 147 2.23 21.30 -1.64
CA THR A 147 2.13 21.00 -0.22
C THR A 147 2.75 22.13 0.60
N ARG A 148 1.92 22.86 1.35
CA ARG A 148 2.39 23.96 2.21
C ARG A 148 3.11 23.47 3.47
N GLU A 149 2.61 22.40 4.07
CA GLU A 149 3.15 21.79 5.29
C GLU A 149 4.10 20.66 4.90
N LEU A 150 5.40 20.87 5.07
CA LEU A 150 6.40 19.88 4.72
C LEU A 150 6.48 18.83 5.82
N ASP A 151 6.54 17.55 5.41
CA ASP A 151 6.88 16.49 6.34
C ASP A 151 8.37 16.55 6.73
N PRO A 152 8.77 15.91 7.84
CA PRO A 152 10.16 15.94 8.31
C PRO A 152 11.21 15.40 7.32
N MET A 153 10.81 14.61 6.32
CA MET A 153 11.70 14.11 5.26
C MET A 153 11.86 15.11 4.11
N LEU A 154 11.14 16.23 4.14
CA LEU A 154 11.19 17.31 3.16
C LEU A 154 10.91 16.83 1.73
N ARG A 155 10.03 15.83 1.58
CA ARG A 155 9.71 15.21 0.28
C ARG A 155 9.23 16.21 -0.77
N PRO A 156 8.44 17.25 -0.45
CA PRO A 156 8.08 18.25 -1.46
C PRO A 156 9.28 19.05 -1.98
N VAL A 157 10.29 19.34 -1.16
CA VAL A 157 11.54 20.01 -1.60
C VAL A 157 12.33 19.08 -2.53
N ASP A 158 12.49 17.82 -2.13
CA ASP A 158 13.18 16.78 -2.92
C ASP A 158 12.49 16.53 -4.27
N ALA A 159 11.16 16.49 -4.31
CA ALA A 159 10.37 16.32 -5.54
C ALA A 159 10.62 17.44 -6.55
N GLN A 160 10.52 18.69 -6.12
CA GLN A 160 10.71 19.83 -7.02
C GLN A 160 12.17 19.96 -7.48
N ALA A 161 13.14 19.69 -6.58
CA ALA A 161 14.55 19.67 -6.93
C ALA A 161 14.88 18.55 -7.94
N ALA A 162 14.30 17.35 -7.76
CA ALA A 162 14.48 16.23 -8.68
C ALA A 162 13.96 16.56 -10.08
N LEU A 163 12.74 17.11 -10.20
CA LEU A 163 12.19 17.56 -11.48
C LEU A 163 13.10 18.59 -12.16
N ALA A 164 13.48 19.63 -11.42
CA ALA A 164 14.33 20.70 -11.95
C ALA A 164 15.72 20.20 -12.37
N GLY A 165 16.29 19.24 -11.64
CA GLY A 165 17.55 18.58 -11.97
C GLY A 165 17.45 17.74 -13.23
N VAL A 166 16.46 16.85 -13.31
CA VAL A 166 16.24 15.97 -14.47
C VAL A 166 15.92 16.78 -15.73
N HIS A 167 15.08 17.82 -15.64
CA HIS A 167 14.75 18.68 -16.79
C HIS A 167 15.93 19.47 -17.33
N ALA A 168 16.98 19.68 -16.52
CA ALA A 168 18.20 20.37 -16.94
C ALA A 168 19.18 19.45 -17.70
N LEU A 169 18.98 18.13 -17.68
CA LEU A 169 19.79 17.18 -18.43
C LEU A 169 19.56 17.35 -19.94
N LYS A 170 20.63 17.27 -20.73
CA LYS A 170 20.54 17.35 -22.20
C LYS A 170 19.70 16.20 -22.77
N GLY A 171 19.86 15.00 -22.20
CA GLY A 171 19.11 13.80 -22.59
C GLY A 171 17.61 13.89 -22.32
N TRP A 172 17.15 14.79 -21.44
CA TRP A 172 15.71 14.94 -21.18
C TRP A 172 14.92 15.23 -22.45
N GLY A 173 15.37 16.18 -23.28
CA GLY A 173 14.69 16.54 -24.53
C GLY A 173 14.62 15.39 -25.54
N THR A 174 15.51 14.40 -25.42
CA THR A 174 15.62 13.24 -26.31
C THR A 174 14.84 12.02 -25.80
N ALA A 175 14.53 11.96 -24.50
CA ALA A 175 13.73 10.89 -23.92
C ALA A 175 12.32 10.85 -24.53
N ALA A 176 11.77 9.63 -24.65
CA ALA A 176 10.44 9.42 -25.21
C ALA A 176 9.40 10.27 -24.47
N ALA A 177 8.48 10.90 -25.21
CA ALA A 177 7.49 11.81 -24.61
C ALA A 177 6.63 11.14 -23.52
N GLU A 178 6.26 9.88 -23.73
CA GLU A 178 5.55 9.08 -22.72
C GLU A 178 6.40 8.85 -21.47
N ALA A 179 7.68 8.48 -21.64
CA ALA A 179 8.59 8.26 -20.51
C ALA A 179 8.79 9.56 -19.71
N ARG A 180 8.88 10.71 -20.39
CA ARG A 180 8.92 12.03 -19.72
C ARG A 180 7.68 12.29 -18.88
N GLY A 181 6.48 12.06 -19.43
CA GLY A 181 5.23 12.22 -18.67
C GLY A 181 5.18 11.32 -17.42
N THR A 182 5.59 10.05 -17.57
CA THR A 182 5.66 9.12 -16.43
C THR A 182 6.73 9.55 -15.41
N LEU A 183 7.89 10.02 -15.84
CA LEU A 183 8.96 10.51 -14.96
C LEU A 183 8.55 11.79 -14.22
N ASP A 184 7.83 12.70 -14.88
CA ASP A 184 7.29 13.89 -14.24
C ASP A 184 6.34 13.52 -13.09
N ALA A 185 5.45 12.54 -13.32
CA ALA A 185 4.54 12.05 -12.28
C ALA A 185 5.29 11.31 -11.16
N LEU A 186 6.20 10.40 -11.50
CA LEU A 186 6.99 9.63 -10.55
C LEU A 186 7.87 10.54 -9.67
N LEU A 187 8.62 11.47 -10.25
CA LEU A 187 9.55 12.30 -9.49
C LEU A 187 8.85 13.46 -8.79
N GLY A 188 7.75 13.95 -9.36
CA GLY A 188 6.99 15.11 -8.88
C GLY A 188 6.02 14.85 -7.74
N GLY A 189 5.67 13.60 -7.43
CA GLY A 189 4.80 13.29 -6.30
C GLY A 189 5.44 13.68 -4.96
N GLU A 190 4.79 14.58 -4.22
CA GLU A 190 5.37 15.23 -3.05
C GLU A 190 5.18 14.42 -1.77
N THR A 191 4.15 13.56 -1.72
CA THR A 191 3.69 12.96 -0.46
C THR A 191 3.62 11.44 -0.47
N ASN A 192 3.56 10.82 -1.65
CA ASN A 192 3.44 9.36 -1.79
C ASN A 192 4.80 8.61 -1.73
N LEU A 193 4.75 7.35 -1.32
CA LEU A 193 5.89 6.45 -1.15
C LEU A 193 6.49 5.99 -2.49
N LEU A 194 5.68 5.87 -3.54
CA LEU A 194 6.14 5.45 -4.86
C LEU A 194 7.11 6.46 -5.47
N SER A 195 6.74 7.73 -5.43
CA SER A 195 7.58 8.84 -5.89
C SER A 195 8.86 8.97 -5.07
N GLU A 196 8.78 8.77 -3.75
CA GLU A 196 9.95 8.74 -2.88
C GLU A 196 10.91 7.59 -3.23
N ALA A 197 10.40 6.38 -3.46
CA ALA A 197 11.22 5.24 -3.89
C ALA A 197 11.91 5.51 -5.23
N ALA A 198 11.18 6.05 -6.22
CA ALA A 198 11.73 6.40 -7.52
C ALA A 198 12.86 7.45 -7.42
N ARG A 199 12.66 8.50 -6.61
CA ARG A 199 13.72 9.49 -6.34
C ARG A 199 14.92 8.87 -5.66
N ASN A 200 14.71 8.01 -4.65
CA ASN A 200 15.80 7.34 -3.94
C ASN A 200 16.61 6.42 -4.86
N ALA A 201 15.96 5.73 -5.81
CA ALA A 201 16.63 4.87 -6.78
C ALA A 201 17.42 5.66 -7.84
N LEU A 202 16.90 6.82 -8.27
CA LEU A 202 17.54 7.66 -9.29
C LEU A 202 18.67 8.52 -8.72
N ARG A 203 18.53 9.07 -7.50
CA ARG A 203 19.50 10.00 -6.89
C ARG A 203 20.97 9.54 -6.99
N PRO A 204 21.36 8.32 -6.61
CA PRO A 204 22.75 7.88 -6.74
C PRO A 204 23.22 7.78 -8.20
N LYS A 205 22.31 7.50 -9.14
CA LYS A 205 22.57 7.42 -10.59
C LYS A 205 22.63 8.81 -11.24
N PHE A 206 22.02 9.81 -10.61
CA PHE A 206 21.98 11.19 -11.09
C PHE A 206 23.32 11.93 -10.92
N ALA A 207 24.10 11.58 -9.90
CA ALA A 207 25.39 12.22 -9.64
C ALA A 207 26.37 12.04 -10.83
N GLY A 208 26.73 13.15 -11.48
CA GLY A 208 27.60 13.17 -12.67
C GLY A 208 26.92 12.74 -13.97
N LEU A 209 25.59 12.54 -13.95
CA LEU A 209 24.81 12.15 -15.13
C LEU A 209 24.83 13.26 -16.20
N ASP A 210 24.89 14.52 -15.80
CA ASP A 210 24.99 15.70 -16.66
C ASP A 210 26.25 15.71 -17.55
N ALA A 211 27.34 15.10 -17.07
CA ALA A 211 28.59 14.92 -17.80
C ALA A 211 28.59 13.71 -18.75
N LYS A 212 27.59 12.81 -18.65
CA LYS A 212 27.49 11.63 -19.52
C LYS A 212 26.92 11.98 -20.91
N PRO A 213 27.18 11.16 -21.95
CA PRO A 213 26.54 11.31 -23.24
C PRO A 213 25.01 11.29 -23.14
N GLU A 214 24.32 12.03 -24.00
CA GLU A 214 22.85 12.14 -23.98
C GLU A 214 22.14 10.78 -24.02
N ALA A 215 22.66 9.82 -24.77
CA ALA A 215 22.10 8.46 -24.83
C ALA A 215 22.16 7.73 -23.47
N GLU A 216 23.23 7.91 -22.69
CA GLU A 216 23.35 7.33 -21.35
C GLU A 216 22.42 8.03 -20.34
N GLN A 217 22.24 9.35 -20.49
CA GLN A 217 21.24 10.10 -19.72
C GLN A 217 19.82 9.57 -19.99
N VAL A 218 19.44 9.43 -21.27
CA VAL A 218 18.13 8.86 -21.67
C VAL A 218 17.96 7.46 -21.10
N ALA A 219 18.93 6.57 -21.29
CA ALA A 219 18.84 5.19 -20.81
C ALA A 219 18.70 5.12 -19.28
N THR A 220 19.39 6.00 -18.55
CA THR A 220 19.28 6.07 -17.08
C THR A 220 17.90 6.53 -16.64
N LEU A 221 17.37 7.58 -17.29
CA LEU A 221 16.05 8.13 -16.95
C LEU A 221 14.93 7.15 -17.31
N GLU A 222 14.92 6.62 -18.53
CA GLU A 222 13.90 5.66 -18.95
C GLU A 222 13.99 4.34 -18.19
N GLY A 223 15.20 3.97 -17.74
CA GLY A 223 15.44 2.79 -16.91
C GLY A 223 14.81 2.84 -15.52
N ILE A 224 14.32 4.00 -15.06
CA ILE A 224 13.54 4.11 -13.80
C ILE A 224 12.08 3.73 -14.02
N VAL A 225 11.54 3.91 -15.22
CA VAL A 225 10.12 3.67 -15.50
C VAL A 225 9.83 2.16 -15.44
N GLY A 226 9.09 1.76 -14.40
CA GLY A 226 8.69 0.37 -14.16
C GLY A 226 9.78 -0.51 -13.54
N ALA A 227 10.88 0.06 -13.06
CA ALA A 227 11.95 -0.70 -12.43
C ALA A 227 11.60 -1.08 -10.98
N LYS A 228 11.83 -2.35 -10.61
CA LYS A 228 11.50 -2.87 -9.28
C LYS A 228 12.29 -2.17 -8.17
N ASP A 229 13.54 -1.75 -8.42
CA ASP A 229 14.36 -0.97 -7.49
C ASP A 229 13.90 0.49 -7.32
N ALA A 230 13.07 0.98 -8.24
CA ALA A 230 12.44 2.30 -8.20
C ALA A 230 11.00 2.29 -7.64
N THR A 231 10.54 1.14 -7.16
CA THR A 231 9.22 0.98 -6.52
C THR A 231 9.40 0.61 -5.04
N PRO A 232 8.54 1.09 -4.13
CA PRO A 232 8.55 0.63 -2.76
C PRO A 232 8.15 -0.84 -2.78
N TYR A 233 8.68 -1.64 -1.85
CA TYR A 233 8.35 -3.06 -1.86
C TYR A 233 6.85 -3.32 -1.63
N LEU A 234 6.24 -2.63 -0.66
CA LEU A 234 4.78 -2.60 -0.43
C LEU A 234 4.22 -1.19 -0.65
N ALA A 235 2.97 -1.11 -1.07
CA ALA A 235 2.21 0.13 -1.12
C ALA A 235 1.64 0.50 0.26
N ASP A 236 2.51 0.56 1.28
CA ASP A 236 2.13 0.80 2.69
C ASP A 236 1.87 2.27 3.00
N GLU A 237 0.99 2.86 2.20
CA GLU A 237 0.52 4.21 2.45
C GLU A 237 -0.27 4.25 3.75
N ARG A 238 0.00 5.28 4.56
CA ARG A 238 -0.77 5.51 5.78
C ARG A 238 -2.25 5.60 5.45
N VAL A 239 -3.06 4.80 6.13
CA VAL A 239 -4.51 4.75 5.92
C VAL A 239 -5.16 5.93 6.65
N GLU A 240 -5.44 7.01 5.90
CA GLU A 240 -6.02 8.26 6.41
C GLU A 240 -7.38 8.60 5.79
N SER A 241 -8.01 7.62 5.14
CA SER A 241 -9.39 7.73 4.65
C SER A 241 -10.36 7.85 5.82
N GLU A 242 -11.49 8.53 5.58
CA GLU A 242 -12.53 8.67 6.60
C GLU A 242 -13.16 7.30 6.87
N PRO A 243 -13.04 6.74 8.09
CA PRO A 243 -13.55 5.42 8.38
C PRO A 243 -15.08 5.44 8.56
N ALA A 244 -15.76 4.39 8.10
CA ALA A 244 -17.15 4.15 8.53
C ALA A 244 -17.23 4.03 10.05
N ARG A 245 -18.33 4.36 10.71
CA ARG A 245 -18.46 4.01 12.15
C ARG A 245 -18.90 2.56 12.26
N VAL A 246 -18.50 1.90 13.35
CA VAL A 246 -18.82 0.48 13.60
C VAL A 246 -19.42 0.31 14.99
N SER A 247 -20.38 -0.61 15.09
CA SER A 247 -20.85 -1.17 16.34
C SER A 247 -20.65 -2.68 16.33
N VAL A 248 -20.12 -3.24 17.42
CA VAL A 248 -19.87 -4.68 17.56
C VAL A 248 -20.86 -5.26 18.57
N SER A 249 -21.52 -6.36 18.24
CA SER A 249 -22.47 -7.04 19.13
C SER A 249 -21.78 -7.68 20.35
N ALA A 250 -22.56 -8.10 21.33
CA ALA A 250 -22.08 -9.07 22.32
C ALA A 250 -21.71 -10.40 21.62
N PRO A 251 -20.75 -11.18 22.17
CA PRO A 251 -20.39 -12.47 21.58
C PRO A 251 -21.48 -13.51 21.78
N ALA A 252 -21.64 -14.38 20.77
CA ALA A 252 -22.30 -15.67 20.90
C ALA A 252 -21.24 -16.79 20.91
N GLU A 253 -21.36 -17.73 21.83
CA GLU A 253 -20.45 -18.88 21.86
C GLU A 253 -20.78 -19.90 20.77
N ARG A 254 -19.76 -20.50 20.16
CA ARG A 254 -19.89 -21.57 19.17
C ARG A 254 -18.86 -22.65 19.46
N ALA A 255 -19.32 -23.80 19.93
CA ALA A 255 -18.44 -24.91 20.30
C ALA A 255 -17.85 -25.60 19.07
N GLY A 256 -16.59 -26.04 19.16
CA GLY A 256 -15.93 -26.83 18.11
C GLY A 256 -15.91 -26.17 16.72
N TYR A 257 -15.76 -24.85 16.65
CA TYR A 257 -15.61 -24.13 15.39
C TYR A 257 -14.33 -24.56 14.66
N ALA A 258 -14.43 -24.76 13.35
CA ALA A 258 -13.31 -25.18 12.52
C ALA A 258 -12.46 -23.97 12.11
N PHE A 259 -11.42 -23.68 12.89
CA PHE A 259 -10.36 -22.73 12.53
C PHE A 259 -9.41 -23.34 11.50
N SER A 260 -8.59 -22.50 10.87
CA SER A 260 -7.53 -22.98 9.98
C SER A 260 -6.47 -23.70 10.81
N GLY A 261 -6.41 -25.03 10.65
CA GLY A 261 -5.45 -25.91 11.32
C GLY A 261 -5.96 -26.62 12.58
N GLY A 262 -7.21 -26.40 13.02
CA GLY A 262 -7.78 -27.13 14.14
C GLY A 262 -9.20 -26.70 14.53
N ALA A 263 -9.89 -27.52 15.32
CA ALA A 263 -11.18 -27.13 15.91
C ALA A 263 -10.98 -26.57 17.32
N ALA A 264 -11.68 -25.48 17.65
CA ALA A 264 -11.70 -24.89 18.98
C ALA A 264 -13.03 -24.19 19.26
N ASP A 265 -13.35 -23.96 20.53
CA ASP A 265 -14.50 -23.13 20.87
C ASP A 265 -14.26 -21.68 20.46
N ALA A 266 -15.29 -21.03 19.93
CA ALA A 266 -15.21 -19.67 19.38
C ALA A 266 -16.20 -18.72 20.05
N LEU A 267 -15.88 -17.44 19.98
CA LEU A 267 -16.76 -16.31 20.22
C LEU A 267 -17.06 -15.64 18.88
N VAL A 268 -18.35 -15.45 18.60
CA VAL A 268 -18.86 -14.93 17.34
C VAL A 268 -19.50 -13.57 17.57
N TYR A 269 -19.04 -12.57 16.85
CA TYR A 269 -19.51 -11.20 16.93
C TYR A 269 -20.09 -10.78 15.59
N THR A 270 -21.02 -9.83 15.60
CA THR A 270 -21.47 -9.13 14.40
C THR A 270 -20.99 -7.69 14.46
N ALA A 271 -20.17 -7.29 13.48
CA ALA A 271 -19.80 -5.89 13.28
C ALA A 271 -20.74 -5.27 12.26
N THR A 272 -21.43 -4.19 12.65
CA THR A 272 -22.36 -3.42 11.79
C THR A 272 -21.79 -2.03 11.55
N TYR A 273 -21.67 -1.64 10.29
CA TYR A 273 -21.12 -0.36 9.87
C TYR A 273 -22.22 0.63 9.53
N THR A 274 -21.93 1.93 9.59
CA THR A 274 -22.90 3.00 9.30
C THR A 274 -23.42 3.04 7.87
N ASP A 275 -22.76 2.35 6.95
CA ASP A 275 -23.23 2.19 5.57
C ASP A 275 -24.12 0.95 5.37
N GLY A 276 -24.48 0.27 6.47
CA GLY A 276 -25.38 -0.89 6.46
C GLY A 276 -24.68 -2.22 6.19
N VAL A 277 -23.37 -2.23 5.92
CA VAL A 277 -22.61 -3.48 5.78
C VAL A 277 -22.51 -4.16 7.14
N THR A 278 -22.62 -5.49 7.15
CA THR A 278 -22.42 -6.33 8.34
C THR A 278 -21.45 -7.45 8.01
N LEU A 279 -20.56 -7.79 8.95
CA LEU A 279 -19.70 -8.97 8.84
C LEU A 279 -19.64 -9.73 10.17
N GLU A 280 -19.44 -11.05 10.09
CA GLU A 280 -19.17 -11.91 11.24
C GLU A 280 -17.68 -11.77 11.61
N ILE A 281 -17.37 -11.60 12.90
CA ILE A 281 -16.00 -11.74 13.41
C ILE A 281 -15.98 -12.97 14.31
N VAL A 282 -15.14 -13.94 13.98
CA VAL A 282 -14.98 -15.17 14.76
C VAL A 282 -13.61 -15.18 15.40
N ALA A 283 -13.57 -15.32 16.73
CA ALA A 283 -12.34 -15.35 17.52
C ALA A 283 -12.30 -16.60 18.39
N PRO A 284 -11.12 -17.14 18.73
CA PRO A 284 -11.03 -18.25 19.68
C PRO A 284 -11.51 -17.80 21.06
N LYS A 285 -12.25 -18.67 21.74
CA LYS A 285 -12.70 -18.43 23.12
C LYS A 285 -11.53 -18.39 24.11
N ALA A 286 -10.48 -19.15 23.82
CA ALA A 286 -9.25 -19.23 24.61
C ALA A 286 -8.04 -19.07 23.66
N PRO A 287 -7.63 -17.83 23.33
CA PRO A 287 -6.45 -17.62 22.51
C PRO A 287 -5.18 -18.09 23.23
N ASP A 288 -4.20 -18.56 22.47
CA ASP A 288 -2.90 -18.95 23.01
C ASP A 288 -2.15 -17.70 23.52
N PRO A 289 -1.86 -17.58 24.82
CA PRO A 289 -1.16 -16.41 25.36
C PRO A 289 0.30 -16.30 24.89
N ALA A 290 0.86 -17.35 24.26
CA ALA A 290 2.19 -17.32 23.67
C ALA A 290 2.22 -16.72 22.25
N LEU A 291 1.05 -16.39 21.68
CA LEU A 291 0.95 -15.78 20.36
C LEU A 291 0.38 -14.36 20.46
N HIS A 292 0.89 -13.46 19.62
CA HIS A 292 0.36 -12.13 19.44
C HIS A 292 -0.87 -12.19 18.55
N GLN A 293 -2.05 -11.99 19.15
CA GLN A 293 -3.31 -12.00 18.45
C GLN A 293 -3.97 -10.62 18.48
N HIS A 294 -4.55 -10.22 17.35
CA HIS A 294 -5.41 -9.05 17.31
C HIS A 294 -6.73 -9.30 18.05
N SER A 295 -7.24 -8.26 18.66
CA SER A 295 -8.57 -8.25 19.26
C SER A 295 -9.67 -8.12 18.20
N VAL A 296 -10.89 -8.51 18.59
CA VAL A 296 -12.11 -8.30 17.79
C VAL A 296 -12.33 -6.82 17.45
N THR A 297 -12.01 -5.92 18.39
CA THR A 297 -12.13 -4.47 18.18
C THR A 297 -11.15 -3.96 17.15
N GLU A 298 -9.90 -4.43 17.15
CA GLU A 298 -8.91 -4.04 16.14
C GLU A 298 -9.30 -4.55 14.75
N ALA A 299 -9.79 -5.80 14.65
CA ALA A 299 -10.29 -6.35 13.40
C ALA A 299 -11.49 -5.59 12.85
N ALA A 300 -12.46 -5.26 13.72
CA ALA A 300 -13.58 -4.41 13.37
C ALA A 300 -13.12 -3.01 12.95
N ASP A 301 -12.14 -2.41 13.66
CA ASP A 301 -11.61 -1.08 13.35
C ASP A 301 -10.91 -1.04 12.00
N ALA A 302 -10.06 -2.02 11.70
CA ALA A 302 -9.34 -2.13 10.43
C ALA A 302 -10.31 -2.17 9.23
N ALA A 303 -11.38 -2.97 9.35
CA ALA A 303 -12.39 -3.10 8.30
C ALA A 303 -13.20 -1.82 8.06
N ARG A 304 -13.20 -0.83 8.96
CA ARG A 304 -13.87 0.48 8.76
C ARG A 304 -13.27 1.29 7.62
N TYR A 305 -11.99 1.09 7.32
CA TYR A 305 -11.23 1.80 6.28
C TYR A 305 -11.30 1.14 4.91
N VAL A 306 -11.82 -0.09 4.83
CA VAL A 306 -12.04 -0.78 3.56
C VAL A 306 -13.11 -0.04 2.74
N PRO A 307 -12.88 0.22 1.43
CA PRO A 307 -13.89 0.83 0.56
C PRO A 307 -15.22 0.08 0.65
N THR A 308 -16.36 0.78 0.75
CA THR A 308 -17.68 0.18 1.04
C THR A 308 -18.01 -1.04 0.15
N LYS A 309 -17.81 -0.94 -1.17
CA LYS A 309 -18.08 -2.06 -2.09
C LYS A 309 -17.15 -3.25 -1.90
N SER A 310 -15.89 -3.01 -1.51
CA SER A 310 -14.95 -4.04 -1.11
C SER A 310 -15.35 -4.64 0.23
N ARG A 311 -15.71 -3.81 1.24
CA ARG A 311 -16.16 -4.31 2.55
C ARG A 311 -17.40 -5.19 2.42
N ALA A 312 -18.31 -4.86 1.51
CA ALA A 312 -19.55 -5.61 1.28
C ALA A 312 -19.35 -7.05 0.78
N VAL A 313 -18.16 -7.40 0.26
CA VAL A 313 -17.85 -8.79 -0.15
C VAL A 313 -17.28 -9.65 0.98
N ILE A 314 -16.91 -9.02 2.11
CA ILE A 314 -16.45 -9.71 3.31
C ILE A 314 -17.68 -10.26 4.04
N LYS A 315 -17.66 -11.57 4.31
CA LYS A 315 -18.66 -12.26 5.14
C LYS A 315 -18.15 -12.50 6.54
N THR A 316 -16.88 -12.90 6.65
CA THR A 316 -16.26 -13.30 7.91
C THR A 316 -14.84 -12.77 8.00
N VAL A 317 -14.51 -12.17 9.15
CA VAL A 317 -13.13 -11.98 9.59
C VAL A 317 -12.84 -13.03 10.66
N LEU A 318 -11.87 -13.90 10.39
CA LEU A 318 -11.50 -15.03 11.26
C LEU A 318 -10.18 -14.71 11.97
N LEU A 319 -10.21 -14.50 13.28
CA LEU A 319 -9.00 -14.44 14.10
C LEU A 319 -8.59 -15.89 14.41
N ASN A 320 -7.51 -16.38 13.79
CA ASN A 320 -7.16 -17.80 13.83
C ASN A 320 -6.53 -18.24 15.17
N THR A 321 -6.65 -19.51 15.55
CA THR A 321 -6.09 -20.02 16.81
C THR A 321 -4.57 -20.19 16.80
N GLN A 322 -3.96 -20.26 15.62
CA GLN A 322 -2.55 -20.60 15.41
C GLN A 322 -2.01 -19.91 14.15
N VAL A 323 -0.68 -19.84 14.01
CA VAL A 323 0.01 -19.44 12.77
C VAL A 323 -0.55 -20.20 11.56
N ASN A 324 -0.39 -19.67 10.36
CA ASN A 324 -0.95 -20.30 9.18
C ASN A 324 -0.33 -21.70 8.96
N PRO A 325 -1.13 -22.79 8.97
CA PRO A 325 -0.60 -24.15 8.81
C PRO A 325 0.08 -24.39 7.46
N ASP A 326 -0.20 -23.54 6.46
CA ASP A 326 0.37 -23.66 5.12
C ASP A 326 1.69 -22.89 4.94
N ASP A 327 2.17 -22.18 5.97
CA ASP A 327 3.40 -21.37 5.88
C ASP A 327 4.63 -22.20 5.47
N ALA A 328 4.76 -23.43 5.97
CA ALA A 328 5.88 -24.30 5.57
C ALA A 328 5.86 -24.66 4.07
N TYR A 329 4.67 -24.78 3.48
CA TYR A 329 4.54 -25.00 2.04
C TYR A 329 4.93 -23.74 1.26
N TRP A 330 4.43 -22.59 1.70
CA TRP A 330 4.72 -21.29 1.09
C TRP A 330 6.19 -20.88 1.20
N ALA A 331 6.85 -21.15 2.32
CA ALA A 331 8.27 -20.93 2.50
C ALA A 331 9.11 -21.58 1.39
N VAL A 332 8.71 -22.78 0.95
CA VAL A 332 9.33 -23.48 -0.17
C VAL A 332 8.93 -22.86 -1.51
N GLU A 333 7.65 -22.59 -1.73
CA GLU A 333 7.15 -22.00 -2.99
C GLU A 333 7.79 -20.64 -3.29
N TYR A 334 8.07 -19.88 -2.23
CA TYR A 334 8.62 -18.53 -2.30
C TYR A 334 10.12 -18.43 -2.07
N ASN A 335 10.76 -19.56 -1.79
CA ASN A 335 12.18 -19.60 -1.44
C ASN A 335 12.52 -18.60 -0.30
N THR A 336 11.63 -18.55 0.71
CA THR A 336 11.74 -17.69 1.89
C THR A 336 11.60 -18.60 3.11
N PRO A 337 12.72 -19.15 3.65
CA PRO A 337 12.68 -20.18 4.68
C PRO A 337 11.90 -19.82 5.95
N ASP A 338 11.87 -18.53 6.29
CA ASP A 338 11.19 -17.98 7.47
C ASP A 338 9.87 -17.29 7.08
N PHE A 339 9.18 -17.80 6.05
CA PHE A 339 7.92 -17.24 5.59
C PHE A 339 6.79 -17.45 6.61
N HIS A 340 6.00 -16.40 6.82
CA HIS A 340 4.82 -16.40 7.66
C HIS A 340 3.70 -15.57 7.01
N SER A 341 2.48 -16.09 7.06
CA SER A 341 1.30 -15.38 6.53
C SER A 341 0.62 -14.60 7.65
N TYR A 342 0.60 -13.27 7.53
CA TYR A 342 -0.13 -12.41 8.47
C TYR A 342 -1.65 -12.54 8.28
N MET A 343 -2.11 -12.34 7.05
CA MET A 343 -3.51 -12.47 6.67
C MET A 343 -3.64 -13.24 5.37
N THR A 344 -4.80 -13.87 5.17
CA THR A 344 -5.18 -14.44 3.88
C THR A 344 -6.63 -14.14 3.59
N ALA A 345 -6.98 -14.10 2.31
CA ALA A 345 -8.37 -14.02 1.90
C ALA A 345 -8.65 -14.77 0.60
N GLY A 346 -9.93 -15.05 0.37
CA GLY A 346 -10.35 -15.76 -0.83
C GLY A 346 -11.76 -15.39 -1.27
N ALA A 347 -12.15 -15.86 -2.45
CA ALA A 347 -13.44 -15.58 -3.08
C ALA A 347 -14.67 -15.92 -2.21
N SER A 348 -14.52 -16.73 -1.16
CA SER A 348 -15.59 -17.06 -0.22
C SER A 348 -16.08 -15.85 0.60
N GLY A 349 -15.25 -14.80 0.72
CA GLY A 349 -15.51 -13.66 1.61
C GLY A 349 -14.98 -13.87 3.03
N VAL A 350 -14.05 -14.82 3.23
CA VAL A 350 -13.39 -15.05 4.52
C VAL A 350 -12.01 -14.41 4.48
N VAL A 351 -11.76 -13.46 5.37
CA VAL A 351 -10.43 -12.91 5.65
C VAL A 351 -9.95 -13.54 6.94
N THR A 352 -8.85 -14.27 6.90
CA THR A 352 -8.25 -14.90 8.08
C THR A 352 -7.05 -14.07 8.54
N ILE A 353 -6.99 -13.76 9.83
CA ILE A 353 -5.87 -13.09 10.47
C ILE A 353 -5.19 -14.11 11.37
N TYR A 354 -3.94 -14.42 11.08
CA TYR A 354 -3.17 -15.38 11.85
C TYR A 354 -2.41 -14.66 12.97
N PRO A 355 -2.38 -15.21 14.19
CA PRO A 355 -1.51 -14.72 15.23
C PRO A 355 -0.06 -15.13 14.95
N ASP A 356 0.91 -14.35 15.41
CA ASP A 356 2.33 -14.61 15.22
C ASP A 356 3.09 -14.67 16.56
N LYS A 357 4.26 -15.30 16.58
CA LYS A 357 5.08 -15.49 17.79
C LYS A 357 6.00 -14.31 18.10
N VAL A 358 6.33 -13.49 17.12
CA VAL A 358 7.44 -12.53 17.19
C VAL A 358 6.95 -11.12 16.98
N THR A 359 6.03 -10.94 16.03
CA THR A 359 5.61 -9.64 15.55
C THR A 359 4.10 -9.50 15.62
N GLN A 360 3.65 -8.26 15.78
CA GLN A 360 2.26 -7.90 15.59
C GLN A 360 2.26 -6.59 14.80
N PRO A 361 1.68 -6.58 13.59
CA PRO A 361 1.57 -5.35 12.82
C PRO A 361 0.87 -4.27 13.63
N ASP A 362 1.32 -3.03 13.47
CA ASP A 362 0.65 -1.89 14.09
C ASP A 362 -0.74 -1.66 13.47
N ALA A 363 -1.46 -0.65 13.98
CA ALA A 363 -2.79 -0.34 13.47
C ALA A 363 -2.79 0.01 11.97
N ASN A 364 -1.72 0.63 11.44
CA ASN A 364 -1.64 0.95 10.03
C ASN A 364 -1.38 -0.31 9.19
N GLY A 365 -0.45 -1.15 9.62
CA GLY A 365 -0.15 -2.45 9.00
C GLY A 365 -1.39 -3.34 8.93
N MET A 366 -2.17 -3.40 10.01
CA MET A 366 -3.44 -4.14 10.05
C MET A 366 -4.48 -3.57 9.07
N ARG A 367 -4.64 -2.23 9.03
CA ARG A 367 -5.59 -1.56 8.10
C ARG A 367 -5.19 -1.79 6.65
N GLY A 368 -3.92 -1.58 6.31
CA GLY A 368 -3.40 -1.77 4.96
C GLY A 368 -3.57 -3.21 4.49
N SER A 369 -3.26 -4.17 5.37
CA SER A 369 -3.44 -5.61 5.10
C SER A 369 -4.91 -5.96 4.89
N MET A 370 -5.83 -5.49 5.75
CA MET A 370 -7.27 -5.71 5.57
C MET A 370 -7.79 -5.18 4.23
N ILE A 371 -7.32 -3.99 3.79
CA ILE A 371 -7.70 -3.44 2.48
C ILE A 371 -7.13 -4.30 1.35
N HIS A 372 -5.87 -4.70 1.43
CA HIS A 372 -5.20 -5.57 0.47
C HIS A 372 -5.95 -6.91 0.30
N GLU A 373 -6.17 -7.63 1.40
CA GLU A 373 -6.88 -8.92 1.43
C GLU A 373 -8.31 -8.82 0.88
N THR A 374 -8.97 -7.72 1.18
CA THR A 374 -10.31 -7.49 0.63
C THR A 374 -10.25 -7.16 -0.85
N GLY A 375 -9.16 -6.55 -1.35
CA GLY A 375 -8.89 -6.36 -2.77
C GLY A 375 -8.86 -7.69 -3.53
N HIS A 376 -8.22 -8.71 -2.97
CA HIS A 376 -8.27 -10.09 -3.48
C HIS A 376 -9.70 -10.63 -3.50
N THR A 377 -10.37 -10.62 -2.34
CA THR A 377 -11.75 -11.13 -2.21
C THR A 377 -12.69 -10.48 -3.23
N TRP A 378 -12.63 -9.16 -3.34
CA TRP A 378 -13.48 -8.37 -4.21
C TRP A 378 -13.22 -8.69 -5.68
N SER A 379 -11.95 -8.66 -6.11
CA SER A 379 -11.61 -8.92 -7.50
C SER A 379 -12.00 -10.35 -7.92
N TYR A 380 -11.73 -11.35 -7.08
CA TYR A 380 -12.14 -12.73 -7.37
C TYR A 380 -13.66 -12.91 -7.45
N GLN A 381 -14.43 -12.29 -6.55
CA GLN A 381 -15.89 -12.38 -6.60
C GLN A 381 -16.49 -11.66 -7.81
N GLN A 382 -15.94 -10.49 -8.17
CA GLN A 382 -16.51 -9.66 -9.23
C GLN A 382 -16.00 -10.05 -10.63
N TRP A 383 -14.77 -10.54 -10.74
CA TRP A 383 -14.07 -10.77 -12.01
C TRP A 383 -13.83 -12.25 -12.29
N GLY A 384 -14.00 -13.12 -11.28
CA GLY A 384 -13.73 -14.56 -11.34
C GLY A 384 -12.30 -14.92 -10.93
N ASN A 385 -12.05 -16.22 -10.74
CA ASN A 385 -10.74 -16.73 -10.30
C ASN A 385 -9.75 -16.99 -11.43
N ASP A 386 -10.19 -16.92 -12.70
CA ASP A 386 -9.31 -17.12 -13.85
C ASP A 386 -8.71 -15.77 -14.28
N THR A 387 -7.48 -15.51 -13.83
CA THR A 387 -6.75 -14.27 -14.11
C THR A 387 -6.33 -14.10 -15.57
N ALA A 388 -6.58 -15.09 -16.43
CA ALA A 388 -6.33 -15.01 -17.87
C ALA A 388 -7.57 -14.58 -18.69
N GLN A 389 -8.70 -14.23 -18.04
CA GLN A 389 -9.96 -13.94 -18.73
C GLN A 389 -10.68 -12.70 -18.20
N GLY A 390 -11.66 -12.21 -18.98
CA GLY A 390 -12.61 -11.19 -18.53
C GLY A 390 -11.95 -9.87 -18.09
N LYS A 391 -12.38 -9.34 -16.93
CA LYS A 391 -11.90 -8.07 -16.40
C LYS A 391 -10.41 -8.10 -16.00
N TRP A 392 -9.83 -9.26 -15.76
CA TRP A 392 -8.39 -9.39 -15.53
C TRP A 392 -7.56 -8.96 -16.75
N LEU A 393 -8.01 -9.27 -17.97
CA LEU A 393 -7.33 -8.82 -19.18
C LEU A 393 -7.44 -7.30 -19.38
N VAL A 394 -8.56 -6.70 -18.96
CA VAL A 394 -8.74 -5.24 -18.97
C VAL A 394 -7.80 -4.58 -17.96
N TRP A 395 -7.66 -5.17 -16.77
CA TRP A 395 -6.70 -4.70 -15.77
C TRP A 395 -5.26 -4.82 -16.26
N LYS A 396 -4.89 -5.95 -16.87
CA LYS A 396 -3.56 -6.19 -17.44
C LYS A 396 -3.20 -5.14 -18.50
N ASP A 397 -4.13 -4.81 -19.39
CA ASP A 397 -3.96 -3.76 -20.40
C ASP A 397 -3.79 -2.38 -19.75
N ALA A 398 -4.57 -2.07 -18.70
CA ALA A 398 -4.43 -0.84 -17.94
C ALA A 398 -3.05 -0.73 -17.25
N ALA A 399 -2.60 -1.79 -16.57
CA ALA A 399 -1.29 -1.86 -15.94
C ALA A 399 -0.15 -1.65 -16.97
N ALA A 400 -0.26 -2.27 -18.14
CA ALA A 400 0.70 -2.10 -19.22
C ALA A 400 0.76 -0.65 -19.75
N LYS A 401 -0.39 0.04 -19.81
CA LYS A 401 -0.47 1.45 -20.21
C LYS A 401 0.05 2.41 -19.15
N ASP A 402 -0.14 2.09 -17.88
CA ASP A 402 0.40 2.87 -16.75
C ASP A 402 1.93 2.77 -16.67
N ARG A 403 2.52 1.64 -17.10
CA ARG A 403 3.97 1.36 -17.16
C ARG A 403 4.71 1.40 -15.81
N VAL A 404 4.01 1.64 -14.71
CA VAL A 404 4.53 1.77 -13.36
C VAL A 404 3.74 0.83 -12.46
N SER A 405 4.36 0.16 -11.51
CA SER A 405 3.66 -0.59 -10.46
C SER A 405 3.53 0.27 -9.19
N VAL A 406 2.48 0.05 -8.39
CA VAL A 406 2.34 0.74 -7.09
C VAL A 406 3.33 0.24 -6.04
N SER A 407 3.80 -0.99 -6.21
CA SER A 407 4.79 -1.62 -5.35
C SER A 407 5.56 -2.73 -6.07
N GLY A 408 6.72 -3.11 -5.53
CA GLY A 408 7.50 -4.25 -6.02
C GLY A 408 6.77 -5.58 -5.82
N TYR A 409 5.92 -5.65 -4.79
CA TYR A 409 5.05 -6.79 -4.52
C TYR A 409 3.97 -6.97 -5.59
N ALA A 410 3.30 -5.87 -5.97
CA ALA A 410 2.36 -5.83 -7.08
C ALA A 410 2.95 -6.30 -8.43
N MET A 411 4.27 -6.29 -8.60
CA MET A 411 4.92 -6.77 -9.82
C MET A 411 5.00 -8.30 -9.91
N ASN A 412 4.75 -9.03 -8.82
CA ASN A 412 4.90 -10.49 -8.78
C ASN A 412 3.79 -11.20 -9.56
N ASP A 413 2.54 -10.74 -9.44
CA ASP A 413 1.42 -11.22 -10.26
C ASP A 413 0.25 -10.21 -10.32
N ILE A 414 -0.70 -10.49 -11.20
CA ILE A 414 -1.82 -9.58 -11.50
C ILE A 414 -2.84 -9.45 -10.35
N ALA A 415 -3.02 -10.48 -9.52
CA ALA A 415 -3.91 -10.39 -8.37
C ALA A 415 -3.29 -9.47 -7.31
N GLU A 416 -1.99 -9.59 -7.06
CA GLU A 416 -1.25 -8.67 -6.20
C GLU A 416 -1.28 -7.24 -6.71
N ASP A 417 -1.14 -7.04 -8.02
CA ASP A 417 -1.25 -5.72 -8.61
C ASP A 417 -2.61 -5.07 -8.32
N VAL A 418 -3.70 -5.84 -8.41
CA VAL A 418 -5.04 -5.36 -8.06
C VAL A 418 -5.14 -5.07 -6.57
N ALA A 419 -4.74 -5.99 -5.70
CA ALA A 419 -4.88 -5.86 -4.25
C ALA A 419 -4.08 -4.67 -3.70
N GLU A 420 -2.83 -4.50 -4.12
CA GLU A 420 -1.99 -3.36 -3.74
C GLU A 420 -2.51 -2.05 -4.33
N THR A 421 -3.06 -2.05 -5.55
CA THR A 421 -3.66 -0.83 -6.11
C THR A 421 -4.97 -0.47 -5.39
N VAL A 422 -5.75 -1.46 -4.94
CA VAL A 422 -6.92 -1.25 -4.07
C VAL A 422 -6.49 -0.69 -2.71
N ARG A 423 -5.36 -1.15 -2.15
CA ARG A 423 -4.74 -0.57 -0.95
C ARG A 423 -4.41 0.90 -1.16
N VAL A 424 -3.69 1.27 -2.23
CA VAL A 424 -3.42 2.67 -2.58
C VAL A 424 -4.71 3.47 -2.70
N TYR A 425 -5.69 2.97 -3.44
CA TYR A 425 -6.98 3.65 -3.63
C TYR A 425 -7.70 3.88 -2.29
N GLY A 426 -7.82 2.85 -1.45
CA GLY A 426 -8.48 2.91 -0.16
C GLY A 426 -7.78 3.81 0.85
N SER A 427 -6.44 3.86 0.82
CA SER A 427 -5.64 4.69 1.72
C SER A 427 -5.62 6.17 1.33
N THR A 428 -5.72 6.49 0.04
CA THR A 428 -5.41 7.83 -0.46
C THR A 428 -6.61 8.59 -1.02
N LYS A 429 -7.70 7.94 -1.44
CA LYS A 429 -8.83 8.61 -2.14
C LYS A 429 -9.33 9.85 -1.38
N GLY A 430 -9.47 10.95 -2.12
CA GLY A 430 -9.92 12.25 -1.59
C GLY A 430 -8.82 13.06 -0.89
N LYS A 431 -7.55 12.64 -0.99
CA LYS A 431 -6.38 13.37 -0.51
C LYS A 431 -5.49 13.79 -1.69
N PRO A 432 -4.62 14.81 -1.54
CA PRO A 432 -3.67 15.20 -2.59
C PRO A 432 -2.82 14.03 -3.12
N LYS A 433 -2.45 13.11 -2.23
CA LYS A 433 -1.70 11.89 -2.57
C LYS A 433 -2.41 11.02 -3.62
N TYR A 434 -3.74 11.00 -3.63
CA TYR A 434 -4.51 10.27 -4.64
C TYR A 434 -4.29 10.85 -6.04
N ASP A 435 -4.24 12.17 -6.15
CA ASP A 435 -4.03 12.86 -7.43
C ASP A 435 -2.61 12.59 -7.96
N GLU A 436 -1.62 12.50 -7.06
CA GLU A 436 -0.26 12.05 -7.41
C GLU A 436 -0.28 10.63 -8.00
N TYR A 437 -0.95 9.67 -7.34
CA TYR A 437 -1.12 8.32 -7.89
C TYR A 437 -1.92 8.31 -9.19
N LYS A 438 -2.94 9.14 -9.33
CA LYS A 438 -3.74 9.25 -10.56
C LYS A 438 -2.92 9.77 -11.74
N ALA A 439 -1.90 10.58 -11.50
CA ALA A 439 -0.95 10.98 -12.55
C ALA A 439 -0.03 9.82 -12.97
N MET A 440 0.34 8.91 -12.05
CA MET A 440 1.24 7.80 -12.31
C MET A 440 0.55 6.57 -12.90
N ILE A 441 -0.65 6.24 -12.41
CA ILE A 441 -1.38 5.01 -12.72
C ILE A 441 -2.86 5.27 -13.10
N PRO A 442 -3.13 6.20 -14.04
CA PRO A 442 -4.47 6.70 -14.32
C PRO A 442 -5.44 5.61 -14.80
N ASN A 443 -4.97 4.61 -15.55
CA ASN A 443 -5.85 3.63 -16.18
C ASN A 443 -6.41 2.68 -15.13
N ARG A 444 -5.58 2.18 -14.21
CA ARG A 444 -6.03 1.32 -13.11
C ARG A 444 -6.90 2.06 -12.12
N LEU A 445 -6.54 3.30 -11.74
CA LEU A 445 -7.39 4.08 -10.83
C LEU A 445 -8.74 4.43 -11.45
N THR A 446 -8.83 4.66 -12.76
CA THR A 446 -10.11 4.85 -13.45
C THR A 446 -11.00 3.60 -13.34
N ILE A 447 -10.42 2.40 -13.42
CA ILE A 447 -11.16 1.14 -13.19
C ILE A 447 -11.69 1.11 -11.75
N LEU A 448 -10.85 1.39 -10.75
CA LEU A 448 -11.27 1.38 -9.34
C LEU A 448 -12.29 2.46 -9.01
N GLU A 449 -12.20 3.66 -9.58
CA GLU A 449 -13.21 4.71 -9.42
C GLU A 449 -14.59 4.25 -9.92
N ARG A 450 -14.64 3.57 -11.07
CA ARG A 450 -15.90 3.03 -11.61
C ARG A 450 -16.45 1.91 -10.74
N GLU A 451 -15.59 0.99 -10.33
CA GLU A 451 -16.05 -0.26 -9.71
C GLU A 451 -16.24 -0.12 -8.20
N LEU A 452 -15.37 0.62 -7.51
CA LEU A 452 -15.38 0.81 -6.05
C LEU A 452 -15.90 2.18 -5.60
N GLY A 453 -15.95 3.17 -6.49
CA GLY A 453 -16.35 4.53 -6.17
C GLY A 453 -17.85 4.76 -6.00
#